data_AF-A0A3A4PAC3-F1
#
_entry.id   AF-A0A3A4PAC3-F1
#
_cell.length_a   1.000
_cell.length_b   1.000
_cell.length_c   1.000
_cell.angle_alpha   90.00
_cell.angle_beta   90.00
_cell.angle_gamma   90.00
#
_symmetry.space_group_name_H-M   'P 1'
#
loop_
_entity.id
_entity.type
_entity.pdbx_description
1 polymer ?
#
loop_
_entity_poly.entity_id
_entity_poly.type
_entity_poly.pdbx_seq_one_letter_code
_entity_poly.pdbx_strand_id
1 'polypeptide(L)'
;MLSEPTVTENQIETYGPYQPRMQKIALFTVANDCEAHGYPMPPHTDSLLAQNWCRLITQRLGAPYAAHIPYCTDSAGEIARRWSPRYLPFDEFYDKLRDFVKWHVERLSFQPEKVAIIIGHGGNRELPERQQHLSGILGMPVQCLLPSVSEPLIYPEFEALDVIYDIAAKGGEHAYMLEYSLMAHLGHFDFGKLQVLNEVAERDPLEALRRWPAIAGLGGFIEFGGREFDPLRDIGGLVAALEDFKKRRKIIVDAELGRRATVLIVDYFCECLEKE
;
A
#
# COMPACT_ATOMS: atom_id res chain seq x y z
N MET A 1 -18.48 -1.20 -54.25
CA MET A 1 -17.49 -1.26 -53.15
C MET A 1 -18.28 -1.36 -51.87
N LEU A 2 -18.17 -2.47 -51.15
CA LEU A 2 -18.67 -2.55 -49.77
C LEU A 2 -17.68 -1.75 -48.91
N SER A 3 -18.15 -0.80 -48.12
CA SER A 3 -17.31 -0.08 -47.17
C SER A 3 -16.66 -1.09 -46.22
N GLU A 4 -15.38 -0.90 -45.90
CA GLU A 4 -14.73 -1.72 -44.88
C GLU A 4 -15.53 -1.64 -43.58
N PRO A 5 -15.75 -2.77 -42.88
CA PRO A 5 -16.47 -2.75 -41.63
C PRO A 5 -15.69 -1.94 -40.58
N THR A 6 -16.31 -0.88 -40.06
CA THR A 6 -15.77 -0.03 -38.99
C THR A 6 -16.62 -0.14 -37.74
N VAL A 7 -16.00 -0.29 -36.57
CA VAL A 7 -16.68 -0.22 -35.27
C VAL A 7 -16.81 1.24 -34.85
N THR A 8 -18.00 1.66 -34.42
CA THR A 8 -18.23 3.03 -33.93
C THR A 8 -17.93 3.15 -32.44
N GLU A 9 -17.67 4.37 -31.97
CA GLU A 9 -17.46 4.67 -30.54
C GLU A 9 -18.66 4.22 -29.70
N ASN A 10 -19.89 4.52 -30.16
CA ASN A 10 -21.12 4.08 -29.50
C ASN A 10 -21.26 2.54 -29.44
N GLN A 11 -20.73 1.80 -30.42
CA GLN A 11 -20.70 0.34 -30.32
C GLN A 11 -19.74 -0.12 -29.22
N ILE A 12 -18.54 0.46 -29.15
CA ILE A 12 -17.53 0.14 -28.12
C ILE A 12 -18.06 0.46 -26.72
N GLU A 13 -18.78 1.57 -26.54
CA GLU A 13 -19.39 1.96 -25.26
C GLU A 13 -20.44 0.96 -24.76
N THR A 14 -21.01 0.15 -25.65
CA THR A 14 -21.97 -0.91 -25.26
C THR A 14 -21.31 -2.27 -25.00
N TYR A 15 -19.98 -2.39 -25.15
CA TYR A 15 -19.29 -3.67 -25.01
C TYR A 15 -18.93 -3.99 -23.57
N GLY A 16 -19.16 -5.25 -23.20
CA GLY A 16 -18.66 -5.83 -21.95
C GLY A 16 -19.39 -5.34 -20.70
N PRO A 17 -18.87 -5.70 -19.51
CA PRO A 17 -19.51 -5.39 -18.23
C PRO A 17 -19.13 -4.02 -17.66
N TYR A 18 -18.21 -3.29 -18.29
CA TYR A 18 -17.63 -2.07 -17.71
C TYR A 18 -18.41 -0.82 -18.08
N GLN A 19 -18.51 0.11 -17.12
CA GLN A 19 -19.07 1.43 -17.39
C GLN A 19 -18.09 2.22 -18.28
N PRO A 20 -18.52 2.81 -19.42
CA PRO A 20 -17.62 3.52 -20.34
C PRO A 20 -16.73 4.57 -19.68
N ARG A 21 -17.27 5.31 -18.70
CA ARG A 21 -16.54 6.32 -17.93
C ARG A 21 -15.30 5.77 -17.20
N MET A 22 -15.27 4.50 -16.82
CA MET A 22 -14.12 3.91 -16.13
C MET A 22 -12.89 3.85 -17.03
N GLN A 23 -13.07 3.77 -18.35
CA GLN A 23 -11.97 3.80 -19.32
C GLN A 23 -11.30 5.17 -19.41
N LYS A 24 -11.92 6.21 -18.83
CA LYS A 24 -11.37 7.58 -18.75
C LYS A 24 -10.62 7.84 -17.44
N ILE A 25 -10.44 6.84 -16.58
CA ILE A 25 -9.67 6.95 -15.34
C ILE A 25 -8.28 6.34 -15.56
N ALA A 26 -7.23 7.17 -15.48
CA ALA A 26 -5.85 6.67 -15.50
C ALA A 26 -5.42 6.28 -14.07
N LEU A 27 -5.19 4.98 -13.85
CA LEU A 27 -4.68 4.48 -12.57
C LEU A 27 -3.16 4.54 -12.53
N PHE A 28 -2.61 5.02 -11.42
CA PHE A 28 -1.20 4.96 -11.06
C PHE A 28 -1.06 4.27 -9.71
N THR A 29 0.12 3.72 -9.44
CA THR A 29 0.47 3.25 -8.09
C THR A 29 1.70 3.98 -7.59
N VAL A 30 1.80 4.17 -6.27
CA VAL A 30 3.00 4.70 -5.61
C VAL A 30 3.19 4.01 -4.27
N ALA A 31 4.42 3.62 -3.95
CA ALA A 31 4.71 2.85 -2.75
C ALA A 31 6.21 2.97 -2.38
N ASN A 32 6.70 2.11 -1.49
CA ASN A 32 8.12 1.99 -1.18
C ASN A 32 8.76 0.79 -1.91
N ASP A 33 9.60 1.07 -2.91
CA ASP A 33 10.30 0.04 -3.68
C ASP A 33 11.45 -0.64 -2.93
N CYS A 34 11.89 -0.05 -1.81
CA CYS A 34 13.05 -0.52 -1.09
C CYS A 34 12.95 -0.16 0.38
N GLU A 35 12.17 -0.94 1.11
CA GLU A 35 11.94 -0.79 2.55
C GLU A 35 12.10 -2.13 3.27
N ALA A 36 12.80 -2.08 4.41
CA ALA A 36 12.98 -3.24 5.26
C ALA A 36 11.65 -3.64 5.88
N HIS A 37 11.24 -4.88 5.62
CA HIS A 37 9.95 -5.43 6.04
C HIS A 37 10.11 -6.66 6.95
N GLY A 38 11.31 -6.83 7.50
CA GLY A 38 11.71 -8.01 8.25
C GLY A 38 12.24 -9.15 7.38
N TYR A 39 12.70 -10.20 8.07
CA TYR A 39 13.35 -11.35 7.43
C TYR A 39 12.50 -12.09 6.38
N PRO A 40 11.19 -12.32 6.61
CA PRO A 40 10.37 -13.14 5.71
C PRO A 40 9.90 -12.44 4.43
N MET A 41 10.05 -11.11 4.33
CA MET A 41 9.45 -10.29 3.28
C MET A 41 10.50 -9.66 2.35
N PRO A 42 10.18 -9.48 1.05
CA PRO A 42 11.06 -8.77 0.13
C PRO A 42 11.04 -7.24 0.38
N PRO A 43 12.09 -6.50 0.00
CA PRO A 43 12.12 -5.04 0.21
C PRO A 43 11.10 -4.21 -0.59
N HIS A 44 10.39 -4.81 -1.55
CA HIS A 44 9.45 -4.14 -2.44
C HIS A 44 7.99 -4.54 -2.15
N THR A 45 7.72 -4.94 -0.90
CA THR A 45 6.39 -5.37 -0.41
C THR A 45 5.29 -4.38 -0.79
N ASP A 46 5.45 -3.10 -0.44
CA ASP A 46 4.40 -2.09 -0.67
C ASP A 46 4.09 -1.91 -2.15
N SER A 47 5.12 -1.95 -3.00
CA SER A 47 4.95 -1.86 -4.45
C SER A 47 4.20 -3.08 -5.00
N LEU A 48 4.50 -4.29 -4.52
CA LEU A 48 3.77 -5.49 -4.91
C LEU A 48 2.29 -5.41 -4.50
N LEU A 49 2.01 -4.92 -3.29
CA LEU A 49 0.65 -4.74 -2.78
C LEU A 49 -0.12 -3.73 -3.63
N ALA A 50 0.43 -2.52 -3.83
CA ALA A 50 -0.21 -1.48 -4.63
C ALA A 50 -0.46 -1.90 -6.08
N GLN A 51 0.52 -2.54 -6.72
CA GLN A 51 0.40 -3.06 -8.08
C GLN A 51 -0.65 -4.16 -8.17
N ASN A 52 -0.72 -5.07 -7.18
CA ASN A 52 -1.75 -6.09 -7.15
C ASN A 52 -3.15 -5.49 -6.97
N TRP A 53 -3.34 -4.54 -6.05
CA TRP A 53 -4.63 -3.85 -5.89
C TRP A 53 -5.04 -3.14 -7.18
N CYS A 54 -4.12 -2.41 -7.81
CA CYS A 54 -4.40 -1.74 -9.08
C CYS A 54 -4.79 -2.73 -10.19
N ARG A 55 -4.10 -3.87 -10.30
CA ARG A 55 -4.46 -4.93 -11.24
C ARG A 55 -5.88 -5.44 -11.00
N LEU A 56 -6.27 -5.65 -9.75
CA LEU A 56 -7.61 -6.11 -9.38
C LEU A 56 -8.68 -5.05 -9.67
N ILE A 57 -8.39 -3.77 -9.42
CA ILE A 57 -9.26 -2.64 -9.79
C ILE A 57 -9.46 -2.61 -11.31
N THR A 58 -8.39 -2.72 -12.11
CA THR A 58 -8.47 -2.76 -13.58
C THR A 58 -9.34 -3.93 -14.06
N GLN A 59 -9.21 -5.11 -13.45
CA GLN A 59 -10.03 -6.28 -13.78
C GLN A 59 -11.52 -6.10 -13.42
N ARG A 60 -11.83 -5.26 -12.42
CA ARG A 60 -13.19 -5.05 -11.95
C ARG A 60 -13.91 -3.91 -12.64
N LEU A 61 -13.22 -2.79 -12.84
CA LEU A 61 -13.81 -1.56 -13.38
C LEU A 61 -13.48 -1.32 -14.85
N GLY A 62 -12.47 -2.00 -15.40
CA GLY A 62 -11.96 -1.72 -16.74
C GLY A 62 -11.12 -0.43 -16.82
N ALA A 63 -10.73 0.16 -15.68
CA ALA A 63 -9.91 1.36 -15.62
C ALA A 63 -8.44 1.06 -16.00
N PRO A 64 -7.84 1.77 -16.99
CA PRO A 64 -6.48 1.51 -17.45
C PRO A 64 -5.41 1.77 -16.37
N TYR A 65 -4.53 0.79 -16.16
CA TYR A 65 -3.33 0.96 -15.34
C TYR A 65 -2.20 1.58 -16.16
N ALA A 66 -1.85 2.83 -15.85
CA ALA A 66 -0.90 3.64 -16.59
C ALA A 66 0.56 3.36 -16.20
N ALA A 67 0.91 3.49 -14.92
CA ALA A 67 2.29 3.29 -14.45
C ALA A 67 2.43 3.16 -12.91
N HIS A 68 3.56 2.59 -12.49
CA HIS A 68 4.06 2.65 -11.11
C HIS A 68 5.05 3.82 -10.96
N ILE A 69 4.86 4.67 -9.95
CA ILE A 69 5.72 5.81 -9.64
C ILE A 69 6.92 5.30 -8.82
N PRO A 70 8.16 5.37 -9.35
CA PRO A 70 9.34 4.71 -8.76
C PRO A 70 10.06 5.60 -7.74
N TYR A 71 9.31 6.37 -6.95
CA TYR A 71 9.82 7.26 -5.93
C TYR A 71 9.06 7.00 -4.63
N CYS A 72 9.73 7.18 -3.48
CA CYS A 72 9.11 7.01 -2.18
C CYS A 72 9.50 8.14 -1.22
N THR A 73 8.59 8.46 -0.32
CA THR A 73 8.84 9.27 0.89
C THR A 73 8.49 8.44 2.12
N ASP A 74 8.66 9.04 3.28
CA ASP A 74 8.19 8.50 4.55
C ASP A 74 7.87 9.65 5.52
N SER A 75 6.73 9.53 6.20
CA SER A 75 6.29 10.51 7.19
C SER A 75 7.16 10.57 8.45
N ALA A 76 8.03 9.57 8.67
CA ALA A 76 9.06 9.62 9.70
C ALA A 76 10.22 10.58 9.34
N GLY A 77 10.27 11.09 8.11
CA GLY A 77 11.31 12.03 7.69
C GLY A 77 12.66 11.36 7.43
N GLU A 78 13.75 12.12 7.58
CA GLU A 78 15.11 11.71 7.20
C GLU A 78 15.60 10.45 7.95
N ILE A 79 15.09 10.16 9.14
CA ILE A 79 15.42 8.94 9.88
C ILE A 79 14.97 7.67 9.13
N ALA A 80 13.99 7.77 8.24
CA ALA A 80 13.49 6.66 7.45
C ALA A 80 14.53 6.02 6.56
N ARG A 81 15.61 6.73 6.20
CA ARG A 81 16.76 6.15 5.46
C ARG A 81 17.35 4.90 6.11
N ARG A 82 17.11 4.70 7.42
CA ARG A 82 17.57 3.54 8.18
C ARG A 82 16.85 2.24 7.81
N TRP A 83 15.62 2.32 7.29
CA TRP A 83 14.85 1.17 6.82
C TRP A 83 14.42 1.30 5.35
N SER A 84 14.31 2.51 4.81
CA SER A 84 14.03 2.81 3.41
C SER A 84 15.16 3.63 2.77
N PRO A 85 16.22 2.98 2.21
CA PRO A 85 17.38 3.69 1.68
C PRO A 85 17.09 4.64 0.52
N ARG A 86 15.95 4.47 -0.16
CA ARG A 86 15.52 5.30 -1.29
C ARG A 86 14.65 6.49 -0.90
N TYR A 87 14.43 6.72 0.39
CA TYR A 87 13.68 7.85 0.91
C TYR A 87 14.09 9.18 0.26
N LEU A 88 13.09 9.97 -0.13
CA LEU A 88 13.22 11.36 -0.52
C LEU A 88 12.45 12.25 0.46
N PRO A 89 12.94 13.45 0.79
CA PRO A 89 12.12 14.47 1.45
C PRO A 89 10.82 14.72 0.68
N PHE A 90 9.72 14.98 1.39
CA PHE A 90 8.39 15.01 0.78
C PHE A 90 8.28 15.98 -0.40
N ASP A 91 8.82 17.19 -0.30
CA ASP A 91 8.76 18.19 -1.38
C ASP A 91 9.49 17.71 -2.64
N GLU A 92 10.67 17.09 -2.49
CA GLU A 92 11.42 16.51 -3.61
C GLU A 92 10.66 15.33 -4.25
N PHE A 93 10.13 14.43 -3.40
CA PHE A 93 9.29 13.33 -3.83
C PHE A 93 8.06 13.83 -4.62
N TYR A 94 7.37 14.83 -4.10
CA TYR A 94 6.15 15.38 -4.69
C TYR A 94 6.40 16.03 -6.05
N ASP A 95 7.48 16.79 -6.19
CA ASP A 95 7.89 17.38 -7.47
C ASP A 95 8.15 16.29 -8.54
N LYS A 96 8.89 15.24 -8.18
CA LYS A 96 9.18 14.11 -9.08
C LYS A 96 7.92 13.33 -9.44
N LEU A 97 7.04 13.08 -8.47
CA LEU A 97 5.75 12.41 -8.69
C LEU A 97 4.88 13.21 -9.66
N ARG A 98 4.76 14.52 -9.45
CA ARG A 98 3.99 15.43 -10.33
C ARG A 98 4.49 15.34 -11.76
N ASP A 99 5.81 15.48 -11.97
CA ASP A 99 6.41 15.48 -13.29
C ASP A 99 6.24 14.11 -13.98
N PHE A 100 6.37 13.02 -13.21
CA PHE A 100 6.16 11.67 -13.69
C PHE A 100 4.73 11.42 -14.15
N VAL A 101 3.74 11.78 -13.34
CA VAL A 101 2.32 11.59 -13.68
C VAL A 101 1.95 12.43 -14.90
N LYS A 102 2.37 13.70 -14.94
CA LYS A 102 2.13 14.59 -16.09
C LYS A 102 2.71 14.00 -17.37
N TRP A 103 3.96 13.56 -17.35
CA TRP A 103 4.63 12.98 -18.51
C TRP A 103 3.89 11.77 -19.07
N HIS A 104 3.36 10.90 -18.20
CA HIS A 104 2.59 9.72 -18.60
C HIS A 104 1.23 10.08 -19.17
N VAL A 105 0.48 10.97 -18.50
CA VAL A 105 -0.84 11.41 -18.94
C VAL A 105 -0.79 12.03 -20.35
N GLU A 106 0.22 12.85 -20.65
CA GLU A 106 0.41 13.46 -21.98
C GLU A 106 0.70 12.43 -23.10
N ARG A 107 0.99 11.18 -22.75
CA ARG A 107 1.40 10.11 -23.69
C ARG A 107 0.41 8.94 -23.73
N LEU A 108 -0.68 9.00 -22.98
CA LEU A 108 -1.74 8.01 -23.07
C LEU A 108 -2.40 8.09 -24.44
N SER A 109 -2.84 6.94 -24.97
CA SER A 109 -3.59 6.86 -26.22
C SER A 109 -5.05 7.34 -26.09
N PHE A 110 -5.45 7.74 -24.88
CA PHE A 110 -6.75 8.29 -24.55
C PHE A 110 -6.57 9.50 -23.66
N GLN A 111 -7.53 10.43 -23.70
CA GLN A 111 -7.56 11.56 -22.79
C GLN A 111 -8.25 11.13 -21.48
N PRO A 112 -7.52 11.05 -20.35
CA PRO A 112 -8.16 10.77 -19.06
C PRO A 112 -8.99 11.97 -18.61
N GLU A 113 -10.12 11.68 -17.96
CA GLU A 113 -10.96 12.66 -17.24
C GLU A 113 -10.62 12.70 -15.74
N LYS A 114 -9.95 11.66 -15.23
CA LYS A 114 -9.52 11.55 -13.83
C LYS A 114 -8.21 10.76 -13.73
N VAL A 115 -7.35 11.16 -12.81
CA VAL A 115 -6.20 10.37 -12.37
C VAL A 115 -6.47 9.83 -10.98
N ALA A 116 -6.21 8.54 -10.78
CA ALA A 116 -6.23 7.95 -9.44
C ALA A 116 -4.85 7.38 -9.11
N ILE A 117 -4.36 7.68 -7.91
CA ILE A 117 -3.08 7.21 -7.40
C ILE A 117 -3.35 6.27 -6.22
N ILE A 118 -3.12 4.98 -6.44
CA ILE A 118 -3.25 3.93 -5.42
C ILE A 118 -1.95 3.88 -4.60
N ILE A 119 -2.05 4.13 -3.31
CA ILE A 119 -0.91 4.28 -2.41
C ILE A 119 -0.68 2.96 -1.66
N GLY A 120 0.51 2.37 -1.81
CA GLY A 120 0.90 1.14 -1.11
C GLY A 120 1.61 1.33 0.22
N HIS A 121 2.18 2.52 0.46
CA HIS A 121 3.02 2.82 1.61
C HIS A 121 2.35 3.80 2.57
N GLY A 122 2.27 3.46 3.85
CA GLY A 122 1.72 4.34 4.90
C GLY A 122 2.50 5.65 5.06
N GLY A 123 3.80 5.65 4.74
CA GLY A 123 4.64 6.84 4.77
C GLY A 123 4.25 7.93 3.76
N ASN A 124 3.42 7.60 2.76
CA ASN A 124 2.92 8.54 1.74
C ASN A 124 1.63 9.28 2.17
N ARG A 125 1.30 9.31 3.47
CA ARG A 125 0.02 9.86 3.99
C ARG A 125 -0.24 11.35 3.74
N GLU A 126 0.78 12.11 3.37
CA GLU A 126 0.64 13.53 3.02
C GLU A 126 0.12 13.74 1.57
N LEU A 127 0.13 12.70 0.72
CA LEU A 127 -0.33 12.81 -0.67
C LEU A 127 -1.81 13.17 -0.82
N PRO A 128 -2.76 12.56 -0.08
CA PRO A 128 -4.16 12.98 -0.10
C PRO A 128 -4.37 14.47 0.20
N GLU A 129 -3.57 15.05 1.09
CA GLU A 129 -3.64 16.48 1.43
C GLU A 129 -3.20 17.40 0.28
N ARG A 130 -2.40 16.88 -0.66
CA ARG A 130 -1.89 17.61 -1.83
C ARG A 130 -2.64 17.31 -3.12
N GLN A 131 -3.71 16.51 -3.07
CA GLN A 131 -4.42 16.08 -4.29
C GLN A 131 -5.06 17.24 -5.07
N GLN A 132 -5.58 18.26 -4.38
CA GLN A 132 -6.20 19.43 -5.02
C GLN A 132 -5.16 20.28 -5.78
N HIS A 133 -3.99 20.44 -5.19
CA HIS A 133 -2.87 21.11 -5.85
C HIS A 133 -2.40 20.33 -7.08
N LEU A 134 -2.29 19.00 -6.97
CA LEU A 134 -1.93 18.14 -8.11
C LEU A 134 -3.00 18.19 -9.21
N SER A 135 -4.28 18.24 -8.83
CA SER A 135 -5.40 18.41 -9.78
C SER A 135 -5.29 19.72 -10.56
N GLY A 136 -4.98 20.82 -9.88
CA GLY A 136 -4.77 22.13 -10.52
C GLY A 136 -3.61 22.14 -11.52
N ILE A 137 -2.53 21.40 -11.23
CA ILE A 137 -1.37 21.28 -12.13
C ILE A 137 -1.70 20.43 -13.36
N LEU A 138 -2.37 19.30 -13.17
CA LEU A 138 -2.71 18.38 -14.25
C LEU A 138 -3.91 18.85 -15.08
N GLY A 139 -4.69 19.81 -14.57
CA GLY A 139 -5.90 20.30 -15.23
C GLY A 139 -7.05 19.30 -15.21
N MET A 140 -7.01 18.29 -14.33
CA MET A 140 -8.03 17.27 -14.18
C MET A 140 -8.11 16.78 -12.72
N PRO A 141 -9.26 16.24 -12.28
CA PRO A 141 -9.39 15.63 -10.96
C PRO A 141 -8.32 14.56 -10.68
N VAL A 142 -7.70 14.66 -9.51
CA VAL A 142 -6.76 13.67 -8.96
C VAL A 142 -7.29 13.15 -7.64
N GLN A 143 -7.28 11.83 -7.50
CA GLN A 143 -7.69 11.14 -6.29
C GLN A 143 -6.53 10.28 -5.76
N CYS A 144 -6.03 10.59 -4.57
CA CYS A 144 -5.00 9.80 -3.90
C CYS A 144 -5.65 8.87 -2.88
N LEU A 145 -5.45 7.56 -3.02
CA LEU A 145 -6.18 6.55 -2.25
C LEU A 145 -5.21 5.70 -1.42
N LEU A 146 -5.31 5.80 -0.09
CA LEU A 146 -4.67 4.88 0.87
C LEU A 146 -5.56 3.66 1.13
N PRO A 147 -4.97 2.49 1.44
CA PRO A 147 -5.75 1.31 1.77
C PRO A 147 -6.62 1.59 3.00
N SER A 148 -7.90 1.30 2.86
CA SER A 148 -8.90 1.32 3.92
C SER A 148 -9.93 0.25 3.60
N VAL A 149 -10.93 0.08 4.47
CA VAL A 149 -12.03 -0.85 4.27
C VAL A 149 -13.36 -0.12 4.45
N SER A 150 -14.35 -0.40 3.60
CA SER A 150 -15.72 0.11 3.74
C SER A 150 -16.52 -0.70 4.77
N GLU A 151 -16.11 -1.94 5.02
CA GLU A 151 -16.77 -2.87 5.94
C GLU A 151 -15.77 -3.53 6.89
N PRO A 152 -16.20 -4.00 8.07
CA PRO A 152 -15.36 -4.78 8.95
C PRO A 152 -14.88 -6.09 8.29
N LEU A 153 -13.60 -6.41 8.48
CA LEU A 153 -13.01 -7.71 8.18
C LEU A 153 -13.57 -8.81 9.11
N ILE A 154 -14.49 -9.63 8.60
CA ILE A 154 -15.06 -10.73 9.37
C ILE A 154 -14.18 -11.98 9.19
N TYR A 155 -13.43 -12.33 10.25
CA TYR A 155 -12.66 -13.58 10.30
C TYR A 155 -12.48 -14.10 11.75
N PRO A 156 -13.55 -14.60 12.39
CA PRO A 156 -13.54 -14.94 13.81
C PRO A 156 -12.55 -16.04 14.20
N GLU A 157 -12.10 -16.86 13.25
CA GLU A 157 -11.12 -17.92 13.46
C GLU A 157 -9.68 -17.39 13.59
N PHE A 158 -9.41 -16.16 13.16
CA PHE A 158 -8.08 -15.56 13.28
C PHE A 158 -7.87 -15.00 14.70
N GLU A 159 -7.01 -15.66 15.47
CA GLU A 159 -6.85 -15.44 16.93
C GLU A 159 -6.34 -14.04 17.35
N ALA A 160 -5.90 -13.21 16.41
CA ALA A 160 -5.34 -11.88 16.67
C ALA A 160 -6.04 -10.79 15.85
N LEU A 161 -7.29 -11.03 15.43
CA LEU A 161 -8.04 -10.07 14.62
C LEU A 161 -8.32 -8.75 15.37
N ASP A 162 -8.57 -8.83 16.68
CA ASP A 162 -8.74 -7.66 17.55
C ASP A 162 -7.51 -6.76 17.58
N VAL A 163 -6.31 -7.37 17.61
CA VAL A 163 -5.04 -6.65 17.58
C VAL A 163 -4.85 -5.93 16.24
N ILE A 164 -5.20 -6.57 15.12
CA ILE A 164 -5.14 -5.92 13.80
C ILE A 164 -6.03 -4.68 13.76
N TYR A 165 -7.25 -4.77 14.30
CA TYR A 165 -8.15 -3.62 14.38
C TYR A 165 -7.59 -2.50 15.25
N ASP A 166 -7.03 -2.83 16.42
CA ASP A 166 -6.44 -1.85 17.32
C ASP A 166 -5.25 -1.12 16.69
N ILE A 167 -4.35 -1.86 16.01
CA ILE A 167 -3.21 -1.29 15.30
C ILE A 167 -3.67 -0.38 14.16
N ALA A 168 -4.60 -0.85 13.33
CA ALA A 168 -5.14 -0.07 12.22
C ALA A 168 -5.78 1.24 12.70
N ALA A 169 -6.60 1.18 13.76
CA ALA A 169 -7.25 2.35 14.35
C ALA A 169 -6.26 3.38 14.94
N LYS A 170 -5.04 2.95 15.30
CA LYS A 170 -3.99 3.79 15.90
C LYS A 170 -2.94 4.29 14.91
N GLY A 171 -3.22 4.20 13.60
CA GLY A 171 -2.37 4.80 12.56
C GLY A 171 -1.63 3.81 11.69
N GLY A 172 -2.02 2.53 11.70
CA GLY A 172 -1.53 1.52 10.78
C GLY A 172 -0.40 0.66 11.34
N GLU A 173 0.00 -0.34 10.56
CA GLU A 173 1.05 -1.28 10.90
C GLU A 173 2.25 -1.15 9.95
N HIS A 174 3.36 -1.77 10.36
CA HIS A 174 4.51 -1.99 9.49
C HIS A 174 5.16 -3.32 9.88
N ALA A 175 5.41 -4.17 8.88
CA ALA A 175 6.07 -5.46 9.01
C ALA A 175 5.48 -6.34 10.13
N TYR A 176 4.15 -6.50 10.12
CA TYR A 176 3.42 -7.28 11.11
C TYR A 176 2.30 -8.13 10.49
N MET A 177 1.29 -8.52 11.28
CA MET A 177 0.38 -9.61 10.94
C MET A 177 -0.43 -9.38 9.65
N LEU A 178 -1.00 -8.19 9.43
CA LEU A 178 -1.85 -7.95 8.25
C LEU A 178 -1.01 -7.92 6.98
N GLU A 179 0.07 -7.16 6.96
CA GLU A 179 0.98 -7.00 5.83
C GLU A 179 1.68 -8.31 5.49
N TYR A 180 2.12 -9.08 6.49
CA TYR A 180 2.67 -10.41 6.29
C TYR A 180 1.62 -11.34 5.68
N SER A 181 0.37 -11.25 6.14
CA SER A 181 -0.74 -12.04 5.62
C SER A 181 -1.14 -11.65 4.20
N LEU A 182 -1.12 -10.35 3.87
CA LEU A 182 -1.30 -9.84 2.51
C LEU A 182 -0.20 -10.39 1.59
N MET A 183 1.06 -10.37 2.02
CA MET A 183 2.17 -10.92 1.24
C MET A 183 2.13 -12.45 1.12
N ALA A 184 1.64 -13.14 2.16
CA ALA A 184 1.40 -14.58 2.11
C ALA A 184 0.33 -14.93 1.09
N HIS A 185 -0.75 -14.13 1.01
CA HIS A 185 -1.76 -14.27 -0.02
C HIS A 185 -1.19 -14.08 -1.43
N LEU A 186 -0.27 -13.13 -1.62
CA LEU A 186 0.40 -12.92 -2.91
C LEU A 186 1.43 -13.99 -3.28
N GLY A 187 1.75 -14.92 -2.37
CA GLY A 187 2.77 -15.95 -2.61
C GLY A 187 4.21 -15.42 -2.55
N HIS A 188 4.41 -14.24 -1.96
CA HIS A 188 5.72 -13.59 -1.84
C HIS A 188 6.23 -13.55 -0.38
N PHE A 189 5.77 -14.49 0.44
CA PHE A 189 6.13 -14.60 1.85
C PHE A 189 6.88 -15.89 2.15
N ASP A 190 8.00 -15.80 2.88
CA ASP A 190 8.83 -16.94 3.23
C ASP A 190 8.47 -17.50 4.61
N PHE A 191 7.61 -18.52 4.64
CA PHE A 191 7.20 -19.19 5.88
C PHE A 191 8.36 -19.86 6.64
N GLY A 192 9.40 -20.33 5.95
CA GLY A 192 10.58 -20.91 6.59
C GLY A 192 11.37 -19.85 7.37
N LYS A 193 11.53 -18.65 6.79
CA LYS A 193 12.12 -17.51 7.50
C LYS A 193 11.25 -16.99 8.63
N LEU A 194 9.92 -17.01 8.48
CA LEU A 194 9.01 -16.69 9.59
C LEU A 194 9.18 -17.67 10.75
N GLN A 195 9.30 -18.97 10.47
CA GLN A 195 9.56 -19.97 11.51
C GLN A 195 10.84 -19.65 12.29
N VAL A 196 11.95 -19.38 11.58
CA VAL A 196 13.23 -19.00 12.21
C VAL A 196 13.08 -17.73 13.07
N LEU A 197 12.36 -16.73 12.58
CA LEU A 197 12.09 -15.51 13.33
C LEU A 197 11.30 -15.80 14.60
N ASN A 198 10.22 -16.57 14.50
CA ASN A 198 9.36 -16.93 15.63
C ASN A 198 10.10 -17.79 16.66
N GLU A 199 10.99 -18.70 16.24
CA GLU A 199 11.83 -19.50 17.16
C GLU A 199 12.79 -18.61 17.97
N VAL A 200 13.31 -17.53 17.38
CA VAL A 200 14.11 -16.54 18.13
C VAL A 200 13.21 -15.75 19.09
N ALA A 201 12.08 -15.26 18.62
CA ALA A 201 11.16 -14.45 19.41
C ALA A 201 10.57 -15.20 20.62
N GLU A 202 10.24 -16.48 20.44
CA GLU A 202 9.75 -17.37 21.50
C GLU A 202 10.77 -17.53 22.63
N ARG A 203 12.07 -17.45 22.34
CA ARG A 203 13.15 -17.51 23.34
C ARG A 203 13.47 -16.16 23.94
N ASP A 204 13.55 -15.12 23.11
CA ASP A 204 13.79 -13.74 23.50
C ASP A 204 13.26 -12.78 22.40
N PRO A 205 12.11 -12.12 22.62
CA PRO A 205 11.55 -11.20 21.63
C PRO A 205 12.45 -9.97 21.42
N LEU A 206 13.23 -9.54 22.41
CA LEU A 206 14.14 -8.41 22.27
C LEU A 206 15.33 -8.77 21.37
N GLU A 207 15.82 -10.00 21.44
CA GLU A 207 16.84 -10.49 20.50
C GLU A 207 16.32 -10.54 19.06
N ALA A 208 15.06 -10.96 18.84
CA ALA A 208 14.45 -10.91 17.52
C ALA A 208 14.42 -9.48 16.95
N LEU A 209 14.04 -8.50 17.77
CA LEU A 209 14.04 -7.08 17.39
C LEU A 209 15.45 -6.53 17.10
N ARG A 210 16.49 -7.01 17.79
CA ARG A 210 17.89 -6.62 17.45
C ARG A 210 18.32 -7.16 16.09
N ARG A 211 17.92 -8.39 15.75
CA ARG A 211 18.29 -9.02 14.47
C ARG A 211 17.53 -8.45 13.29
N TRP A 212 16.25 -8.15 13.48
CA TRP A 212 15.36 -7.66 12.43
C TRP A 212 14.60 -6.42 12.91
N PRO A 213 15.24 -5.24 12.95
CA PRO A 213 14.71 -4.08 13.64
C PRO A 213 13.44 -3.49 13.02
N ALA A 214 13.11 -3.85 11.78
CA ALA A 214 11.92 -3.36 11.11
C ALA A 214 10.62 -4.07 11.53
N ILE A 215 10.68 -5.29 12.10
CA ILE A 215 9.47 -6.07 12.39
C ILE A 215 8.64 -5.45 13.51
N ALA A 216 7.35 -5.80 13.56
CA ALA A 216 6.43 -5.41 14.63
C ALA A 216 6.40 -3.90 14.86
N GLY A 217 6.19 -3.14 13.78
CA GLY A 217 6.09 -1.70 13.82
C GLY A 217 7.43 -1.00 14.03
N LEU A 218 8.49 -1.39 13.31
CA LEU A 218 9.85 -0.82 13.49
C LEU A 218 10.39 -1.02 14.92
N GLY A 219 10.03 -2.14 15.57
CA GLY A 219 10.20 -2.34 16.99
C GLY A 219 11.65 -2.27 17.48
N GLY A 220 12.62 -2.68 16.66
CA GLY A 220 14.04 -2.58 17.05
C GLY A 220 14.54 -1.14 17.07
N PHE A 221 14.03 -0.27 16.19
CA PHE A 221 14.34 1.15 16.22
C PHE A 221 13.67 1.84 17.42
N ILE A 222 12.44 1.44 17.76
CA ILE A 222 11.72 1.97 18.93
C ILE A 222 12.35 1.50 20.25
N GLU A 223 12.82 0.27 20.36
CA GLU A 223 13.36 -0.27 21.62
C GLU A 223 14.83 0.12 21.85
N PHE A 224 15.64 0.11 20.78
CA PHE A 224 17.10 0.26 20.91
C PHE A 224 17.66 1.50 20.23
N GLY A 225 16.86 2.21 19.44
CA GLY A 225 17.24 3.45 18.80
C GLY A 225 17.31 4.63 19.79
N GLY A 226 18.16 5.60 19.47
CA GLY A 226 18.30 6.83 20.24
C GLY A 226 17.07 7.76 20.16
N ARG A 227 17.27 8.99 20.66
CA ARG A 227 16.22 10.04 20.67
C ARG A 227 15.77 10.44 19.27
N GLU A 228 16.62 10.25 18.26
CA GLU A 228 16.26 10.49 16.87
C GLU A 228 15.08 9.62 16.40
N PHE A 229 14.79 8.50 17.07
CA PHE A 229 13.64 7.64 16.78
C PHE A 229 12.42 7.91 17.68
N ASP A 230 12.46 8.95 18.55
CA ASP A 230 11.31 9.34 19.39
C ASP A 230 10.02 9.57 18.58
N PRO A 231 10.03 10.16 17.36
CA PRO A 231 8.81 10.31 16.57
C PRO A 231 8.08 9.01 16.25
N LEU A 232 8.79 7.86 16.19
CA LEU A 232 8.15 6.55 15.96
C LEU A 232 7.32 6.10 17.17
N ARG A 233 7.71 6.54 18.38
CA ARG A 233 7.02 6.22 19.65
C ARG A 233 5.68 6.95 19.77
N ASP A 234 5.49 8.02 18.99
CA ASP A 234 4.24 8.78 18.93
C ASP A 234 3.22 8.15 17.96
N ILE A 235 3.62 7.15 17.16
CA ILE A 235 2.74 6.45 16.24
C ILE A 235 2.12 5.25 16.96
N GLY A 236 0.88 5.41 17.43
CA GLY A 236 0.20 4.44 18.29
C GLY A 236 0.11 3.03 17.70
N GLY A 237 -0.08 2.89 16.39
CA GLY A 237 -0.14 1.58 15.72
C GLY A 237 1.19 0.83 15.75
N LEU A 238 2.32 1.53 15.58
CA LEU A 238 3.65 0.93 15.68
C LEU A 238 3.93 0.44 17.10
N VAL A 239 3.60 1.26 18.10
CA VAL A 239 3.75 0.89 19.51
C VAL A 239 2.84 -0.28 19.88
N ALA A 240 1.60 -0.30 19.41
CA ALA A 240 0.67 -1.41 19.65
C ALA A 240 1.19 -2.73 19.05
N ALA A 241 1.74 -2.71 17.83
CA ALA A 241 2.35 -3.87 17.20
C ALA A 241 3.57 -4.38 18.00
N LEU A 242 4.43 -3.47 18.47
CA LEU A 242 5.58 -3.80 19.29
C LEU A 242 5.18 -4.43 20.64
N GLU A 243 4.22 -3.86 21.35
CA GLU A 243 3.75 -4.40 22.63
C GLU A 243 3.09 -5.77 22.46
N ASP A 244 2.26 -5.97 21.42
CA ASP A 244 1.70 -7.29 21.12
C ASP A 244 2.80 -8.28 20.78
N PHE A 245 3.79 -7.91 19.95
CA PHE A 245 4.90 -8.79 19.61
C PHE A 245 5.71 -9.22 20.83
N LYS A 246 6.04 -8.31 21.75
CA LYS A 246 6.76 -8.65 22.99
C LYS A 246 5.97 -9.61 23.86
N LYS A 247 4.66 -9.41 23.97
CA LYS A 247 3.76 -10.27 24.76
C LYS A 247 3.56 -11.64 24.11
N ARG A 248 3.30 -11.66 22.81
CA ARG A 248 2.92 -12.84 22.03
C ARG A 248 4.11 -13.69 21.65
N ARG A 249 5.27 -13.06 21.46
CA ARG A 249 6.56 -13.70 21.14
C ARG A 249 6.56 -14.48 19.81
N LYS A 250 5.63 -14.14 18.92
CA LYS A 250 5.51 -14.66 17.55
C LYS A 250 4.70 -13.69 16.70
N ILE A 251 4.91 -13.73 15.39
CA ILE A 251 4.02 -13.10 14.38
C ILE A 251 3.15 -14.21 13.79
N ILE A 252 1.85 -14.01 13.80
CA ILE A 252 0.86 -14.94 13.21
C ILE A 252 0.55 -14.45 11.80
N VAL A 253 0.59 -15.36 10.84
CA VAL A 253 0.39 -15.05 9.43
C VAL A 253 -0.57 -16.06 8.83
N ASP A 254 -1.60 -15.57 8.13
CA ASP A 254 -2.59 -16.40 7.47
C ASP A 254 -2.91 -15.82 6.07
N ALA A 255 -2.67 -16.61 5.02
CA ALA A 255 -2.95 -16.18 3.65
C ALA A 255 -4.45 -15.92 3.41
N GLU A 256 -5.36 -16.58 4.14
CA GLU A 256 -6.80 -16.33 4.02
C GLU A 256 -7.19 -14.97 4.60
N LEU A 257 -6.54 -14.54 5.69
CA LEU A 257 -6.69 -13.18 6.21
C LEU A 257 -6.27 -12.16 5.15
N GLY A 258 -5.10 -12.35 4.54
CA GLY A 258 -4.61 -11.49 3.46
C GLY A 258 -5.54 -11.45 2.25
N ARG A 259 -6.11 -12.59 1.85
CA ARG A 259 -7.09 -12.66 0.77
C ARG A 259 -8.34 -11.84 1.09
N ARG A 260 -8.92 -12.02 2.28
CA ARG A 260 -10.14 -11.31 2.70
C ARG A 260 -9.89 -9.80 2.81
N ALA A 261 -8.77 -9.39 3.41
CA ALA A 261 -8.38 -7.98 3.49
C ALA A 261 -8.18 -7.37 2.10
N THR A 262 -7.53 -8.10 1.17
CA THR A 262 -7.35 -7.65 -0.22
C THR A 262 -8.69 -7.37 -0.92
N VAL A 263 -9.69 -8.24 -0.71
CA VAL A 263 -11.03 -8.03 -1.28
C VAL A 263 -11.63 -6.72 -0.78
N LEU A 264 -11.64 -6.51 0.55
CA LEU A 264 -12.22 -5.30 1.16
C LEU A 264 -11.49 -4.01 0.75
N ILE A 265 -10.15 -4.06 0.66
CA ILE A 265 -9.35 -2.91 0.20
C ILE A 265 -9.68 -2.56 -1.25
N VAL A 266 -9.80 -3.57 -2.12
CA VAL A 266 -10.15 -3.36 -3.54
C VAL A 266 -11.60 -2.89 -3.68
N ASP A 267 -12.53 -3.42 -2.88
CA ASP A 267 -13.92 -2.94 -2.81
C ASP A 267 -13.95 -1.44 -2.47
N TYR A 268 -13.27 -1.06 -1.38
CA TYR A 268 -13.15 0.33 -0.95
C TYR A 268 -12.60 1.24 -2.07
N PHE A 269 -11.52 0.83 -2.75
CA PHE A 269 -10.98 1.60 -3.86
C PHE A 269 -11.97 1.72 -5.02
N CYS A 270 -12.68 0.66 -5.37
CA CYS A 270 -13.66 0.70 -6.45
C CYS A 270 -14.81 1.65 -6.12
N GLU A 271 -15.36 1.57 -4.90
CA GLU A 271 -16.40 2.49 -4.43
C GLU A 271 -15.94 3.96 -4.47
N CYS A 272 -14.68 4.22 -4.11
CA CYS A 272 -14.10 5.57 -4.16
C CYS A 272 -13.95 6.09 -5.60
N LEU A 273 -13.62 5.21 -6.55
CA LEU A 273 -13.45 5.58 -7.96
C LEU A 273 -14.78 5.76 -8.69
N GLU A 274 -15.82 5.06 -8.26
CA GLU A 274 -17.16 5.15 -8.84
C GLU A 274 -17.94 6.39 -8.36
N LYS A 275 -17.58 6.96 -7.21
CA LYS A 275 -18.14 8.24 -6.74
C LYS A 275 -17.70 9.39 -7.66
N GLU A 276 -18.68 10.22 -8.02
CA GLU A 276 -18.52 11.42 -8.87
C GLU A 276 -17.81 12.56 -8.13
#